data_AF-A0A530AM67-F1
#
_entry.id   AF-A0A530AM67-F1
#
_cell.length_a   1.000
_cell.length_b   1.000
_cell.length_c   1.000
_cell.angle_alpha   90.00
_cell.angle_beta   90.00
_cell.angle_gamma   90.00
#
_symmetry.space_group_name_H-M   'P 1'
#
loop_
_entity.id
_entity.type
_entity.pdbx_description
1 polymer ?
#
loop_
_entity_poly.entity_id
_entity_poly.type
_entity_poly.pdbx_seq_one_letter_code
_entity_poly.pdbx_strand_id
1 'polypeptide(L)'
;MHILATTSASLDDPAEPIDLRHTPADVVALSFTDSDLAGLAAAWKADAARLPSMRLAALRDLRHPMSVDLWIDSVARHARVVLVRILGGYDWWRYGCDQLAAVARERGIKLALLPGESHDEDQRLIQGSTLPRAELDALLGYFREGGPANMSALVRRLARLAGADA
;
A
#
# COMPACT_ATOMS: atom_id res chain seq x y z
N MET A 1 -29.69 -41.70 -1.09
CA MET A 1 -28.75 -41.10 -2.06
C MET A 1 -28.86 -39.59 -1.90
N HIS A 2 -27.89 -38.94 -1.25
CA HIS A 2 -27.81 -37.48 -1.21
C HIS A 2 -26.50 -37.08 -1.89
N ILE A 3 -26.63 -36.42 -3.03
CA ILE A 3 -25.54 -35.68 -3.68
C ILE A 3 -25.39 -34.39 -2.87
N LEU A 4 -24.27 -34.25 -2.16
CA LEU A 4 -23.81 -32.96 -1.68
C LEU A 4 -23.21 -32.23 -2.87
N ALA A 5 -23.81 -31.10 -3.25
CA ALA A 5 -23.20 -30.16 -4.16
C ALA A 5 -22.02 -29.50 -3.44
N THR A 6 -20.84 -30.11 -3.55
CA THR A 6 -19.57 -29.46 -3.27
C THR A 6 -19.34 -28.47 -4.40
N THR A 7 -19.61 -27.19 -4.16
CA THR A 7 -19.03 -26.13 -4.99
C THR A 7 -17.53 -26.15 -4.73
N SER A 8 -16.80 -26.89 -5.56
CA SER A 8 -15.36 -26.81 -5.67
C SER A 8 -15.04 -25.40 -6.15
N ALA A 9 -14.81 -24.45 -5.24
CA ALA A 9 -14.08 -23.25 -5.60
C ALA A 9 -12.65 -23.72 -5.94
N SER A 10 -12.38 -23.92 -7.23
CA SER A 10 -11.05 -24.21 -7.71
C SER A 10 -10.14 -23.06 -7.31
N LEU A 11 -9.02 -23.39 -6.65
CA LEU A 11 -7.98 -22.48 -6.19
C LEU A 11 -7.24 -21.74 -7.33
N ASP A 12 -7.70 -21.90 -8.58
CA ASP A 12 -7.13 -21.37 -9.81
C ASP A 12 -8.04 -20.35 -10.54
N ASP A 13 -9.17 -19.95 -9.95
CA ASP A 13 -9.99 -18.93 -10.61
C ASP A 13 -9.26 -17.58 -10.59
N PRO A 14 -8.99 -16.97 -11.77
CA PRO A 14 -8.40 -15.64 -11.83
C PRO A 14 -9.32 -14.68 -11.07
N ALA A 15 -8.75 -13.94 -10.11
CA ALA A 15 -9.52 -13.00 -9.31
C ALA A 15 -10.33 -12.07 -10.24
N GLU A 16 -11.64 -12.01 -10.06
CA GLU A 16 -12.47 -11.08 -10.82
C GLU A 16 -11.97 -9.65 -10.63
N PRO A 17 -12.01 -8.80 -11.67
CA PRO A 17 -11.65 -7.40 -11.53
C PRO A 17 -12.60 -6.68 -10.58
N ILE A 18 -12.03 -5.85 -9.70
CA ILE A 18 -12.75 -5.08 -8.68
C ILE A 18 -12.40 -3.61 -8.88
N ASP A 19 -13.43 -2.78 -9.00
CA ASP A 19 -13.30 -1.34 -8.87
C ASP A 19 -13.58 -0.95 -7.40
N LEU A 20 -12.54 -0.49 -6.69
CA LEU A 20 -12.65 -0.04 -5.30
C LEU A 20 -13.49 1.23 -5.15
N ARG A 21 -13.69 2.00 -6.21
CA ARG A 21 -14.41 3.29 -6.21
C ARG A 21 -13.92 4.25 -5.12
N HIS A 22 -12.62 4.16 -4.80
CA HIS A 22 -11.97 5.08 -3.89
C HIS A 22 -11.84 6.46 -4.52
N THR A 23 -12.01 7.50 -3.71
CA THR A 23 -11.68 8.87 -4.14
C THR A 23 -10.18 9.13 -3.96
N PRO A 24 -9.60 10.06 -4.75
CA PRO A 24 -8.23 10.56 -4.54
C PRO A 24 -7.94 10.99 -3.10
N ALA A 25 -6.67 10.88 -2.69
CA ALA A 25 -6.13 11.36 -1.43
C ALA A 25 -4.65 11.75 -1.59
N ASP A 26 -4.16 12.66 -0.76
CA ASP A 26 -2.77 13.13 -0.76
C ASP A 26 -1.79 12.04 -0.34
N VAL A 27 -2.19 11.22 0.65
CA VAL A 27 -1.43 10.06 1.14
C VAL A 27 -2.24 8.80 0.91
N VAL A 28 -1.60 7.80 0.34
CA VAL A 28 -2.24 6.53 0.04
C VAL A 28 -1.39 5.40 0.61
N ALA A 29 -2.01 4.45 1.31
CA ALA A 29 -1.31 3.29 1.84
C ALA A 29 -2.03 1.97 1.55
N LEU A 30 -1.24 0.94 1.24
CA LEU A 30 -1.71 -0.38 0.85
C LEU A 30 -0.99 -1.45 1.65
N SER A 31 -1.71 -2.50 2.05
CA SER A 31 -1.11 -3.67 2.69
C SER A 31 -1.91 -4.94 2.41
N PHE A 32 -1.26 -6.10 2.48
CA PHE A 32 -1.96 -7.38 2.55
C PHE A 32 -2.53 -7.66 3.94
N THR A 33 -2.06 -6.99 5.00
CA THR A 33 -2.51 -7.23 6.38
C THR A 33 -3.52 -6.19 6.85
N ASP A 34 -4.58 -6.68 7.48
CA ASP A 34 -5.57 -5.80 8.12
C ASP A 34 -5.00 -5.08 9.34
N SER A 35 -3.97 -5.64 10.00
CA SER A 35 -3.29 -5.00 11.13
C SER A 35 -2.54 -3.73 10.72
N ASP A 36 -1.83 -3.73 9.59
CA ASP A 36 -1.16 -2.53 9.07
C ASP A 36 -2.19 -1.44 8.76
N LEU A 37 -3.27 -1.82 8.06
CA LEU A 37 -4.33 -0.89 7.66
C LEU A 37 -5.06 -0.33 8.89
N ALA A 38 -5.37 -1.17 9.88
CA ALA A 38 -6.01 -0.74 11.12
C ALA A 38 -5.10 0.21 11.93
N GLY A 39 -3.81 -0.09 12.01
CA GLY A 39 -2.82 0.75 12.70
C GLY A 39 -2.70 2.14 12.06
N LEU A 40 -2.58 2.20 10.73
CA LEU A 40 -2.56 3.45 9.97
C LEU A 40 -3.87 4.22 10.11
N ALA A 41 -5.02 3.54 10.05
CA ALA A 41 -6.33 4.17 10.21
C ALA A 41 -6.50 4.80 11.59
N ALA A 42 -6.10 4.09 12.65
CA ALA A 42 -6.18 4.59 14.02
C ALA A 42 -5.27 5.81 14.22
N ALA A 43 -4.02 5.72 13.75
CA ALA A 43 -3.05 6.81 13.83
C ALA A 43 -3.50 8.05 13.05
N TRP A 44 -4.04 7.89 11.83
CA TRP A 44 -4.56 9.01 11.06
C TRP A 44 -5.78 9.65 11.71
N LYS A 45 -6.75 8.84 12.17
CA LYS A 45 -7.96 9.35 12.84
C LYS A 45 -7.65 10.18 14.08
N ALA A 46 -6.60 9.83 14.83
CA ALA A 46 -6.18 10.56 16.03
C ALA A 46 -5.74 12.01 15.75
N ASP A 47 -5.39 12.34 14.50
CA ASP A 47 -4.87 13.67 14.14
C ASP A 47 -5.39 14.17 12.77
N ALA A 48 -6.54 13.68 12.34
CA ALA A 48 -7.08 13.89 10.99
C ALA A 48 -7.29 15.37 10.62
N ALA A 49 -7.49 16.25 11.60
CA ALA A 49 -7.65 17.69 11.37
C ALA A 49 -6.35 18.39 10.93
N ARG A 50 -5.18 17.80 11.20
CA ARG A 50 -3.87 18.37 10.87
C ARG A 50 -3.10 17.55 9.84
N LEU A 51 -3.58 16.35 9.54
CA LEU A 51 -2.96 15.45 8.58
C LEU A 51 -3.58 15.63 7.18
N PRO A 52 -2.79 15.39 6.12
CA PRO A 52 -3.33 15.35 4.76
C PRO A 52 -4.37 14.23 4.61
N SER A 53 -5.17 14.34 3.55
CA SER A 53 -6.17 13.32 3.24
C SER A 53 -5.50 11.95 3.05
N MET A 54 -6.11 10.89 3.60
CA MET A 54 -5.55 9.54 3.53
C MET A 54 -6.55 8.53 2.95
N ARG A 55 -6.05 7.65 2.08
CA ARG A 55 -6.79 6.48 1.61
C ARG A 55 -6.02 5.20 1.89
N LEU A 56 -6.73 4.19 2.39
CA LEU A 56 -6.19 2.87 2.69
C LEU A 56 -6.84 1.84 1.76
N ALA A 57 -6.06 0.90 1.22
CA ALA A 57 -6.59 -0.19 0.39
C ALA A 57 -5.94 -1.53 0.75
N ALA A 58 -6.75 -2.59 0.74
CA ALA A 58 -6.24 -3.94 0.93
C ALA A 58 -5.72 -4.49 -0.41
N LEU A 59 -4.45 -4.91 -0.45
CA LEU A 59 -3.81 -5.41 -1.67
C LEU A 59 -4.50 -6.66 -2.24
N ARG A 60 -5.17 -7.45 -1.40
CA ARG A 60 -5.96 -8.63 -1.80
C ARG A 60 -7.07 -8.28 -2.81
N ASP A 61 -7.58 -7.06 -2.79
CA ASP A 61 -8.64 -6.58 -3.69
C ASP A 61 -8.06 -5.99 -4.99
N LEU A 62 -6.74 -5.80 -5.05
CA LEU A 62 -6.00 -5.28 -6.22
C LEU A 62 -5.11 -6.37 -6.86
N ARG A 63 -5.54 -7.64 -6.84
CA ARG A 63 -4.75 -8.74 -7.44
C ARG A 63 -4.87 -8.81 -8.96
N HIS A 64 -6.04 -8.45 -9.50
CA HIS A 64 -6.25 -8.47 -10.95
C HIS A 64 -5.64 -7.22 -11.60
N PRO A 65 -4.88 -7.32 -12.71
CA PRO A 65 -4.26 -6.17 -13.38
C PRO A 65 -5.22 -5.02 -13.68
N MET A 66 -6.43 -5.31 -14.16
CA MET A 66 -7.46 -4.28 -14.37
C MET A 66 -7.84 -3.51 -13.09
N SER A 67 -7.94 -4.19 -11.94
CA SER A 67 -8.22 -3.52 -10.66
C SER A 67 -7.11 -2.54 -10.31
N VAL A 68 -5.85 -2.94 -10.54
CA VAL A 68 -4.67 -2.11 -10.33
C VAL A 68 -4.73 -0.87 -11.22
N ASP A 69 -5.00 -1.05 -12.52
CA ASP A 69 -5.05 0.06 -13.49
C ASP A 69 -6.14 1.06 -13.15
N LEU A 70 -7.36 0.58 -12.88
CA LEU A 70 -8.49 1.43 -12.47
C LEU A 70 -8.17 2.21 -11.20
N TRP A 71 -7.54 1.56 -10.22
CA TRP A 71 -7.18 2.19 -8.97
C TRP A 71 -6.01 3.19 -9.12
N ILE A 72 -5.03 2.90 -9.97
CA ILE A 72 -3.95 3.83 -10.28
C ILE A 72 -4.51 5.08 -10.95
N ASP A 73 -5.41 4.92 -11.93
CA ASP A 73 -6.00 6.04 -12.66
C ASP A 73 -6.89 6.92 -11.77
N SER A 74 -7.71 6.29 -10.92
CA SER A 74 -8.66 7.01 -10.08
C SER A 74 -8.05 7.57 -8.79
N VAL A 75 -6.96 6.98 -8.27
CA VAL A 75 -6.42 7.30 -6.94
C VAL A 75 -4.92 7.57 -6.99
N ALA A 76 -4.11 6.58 -7.34
CA ALA A 76 -2.67 6.64 -7.09
C ALA A 76 -1.98 7.78 -7.83
N ARG A 77 -2.37 8.02 -9.09
CA ARG A 77 -1.79 9.08 -9.92
C ARG A 77 -2.04 10.51 -9.40
N HIS A 78 -2.94 10.65 -8.44
CA HIS A 78 -3.29 11.93 -7.79
C HIS A 78 -2.63 12.10 -6.42
N ALA A 79 -2.02 11.03 -5.88
CA ALA A 79 -1.38 11.06 -4.57
C ALA A 79 -0.03 11.79 -4.61
N ARG A 80 0.38 12.34 -3.48
CA ARG A 80 1.73 12.89 -3.27
C ARG A 80 2.67 11.83 -2.71
N VAL A 81 2.14 10.94 -1.87
CA VAL A 81 2.85 9.85 -1.23
C VAL A 81 2.06 8.56 -1.36
N VAL A 82 2.71 7.49 -1.79
CA VAL A 82 2.14 6.14 -1.80
C VAL A 82 3.06 5.20 -1.04
N LEU A 83 2.51 4.47 -0.08
CA LEU A 83 3.19 3.43 0.67
C LEU A 83 2.53 2.08 0.42
N VAL A 84 3.31 1.06 0.05
CA VAL A 84 2.81 -0.28 -0.21
C VAL A 84 3.59 -1.28 0.64
N ARG A 85 2.89 -2.00 1.52
CA ARG A 85 3.42 -3.09 2.35
C ARG A 85 3.11 -4.43 1.70
N ILE A 86 4.14 -5.05 1.13
CA ILE A 86 4.03 -6.28 0.34
C ILE A 86 4.63 -7.43 1.15
N LEU A 87 3.85 -7.95 2.10
CA LEU A 87 4.25 -9.14 2.85
C LEU A 87 4.41 -10.31 1.88
N GLY A 88 5.63 -10.84 1.77
CA GLY A 88 6.01 -11.87 0.80
C GLY A 88 6.94 -11.38 -0.32
N GLY A 89 7.15 -10.06 -0.46
CA GLY A 89 8.07 -9.49 -1.43
C GLY A 89 7.45 -9.24 -2.80
N TYR A 90 8.27 -8.72 -3.73
CA TYR A 90 7.86 -8.20 -5.03
C TYR A 90 6.98 -9.15 -5.85
N ASP A 91 7.25 -10.46 -5.80
CA ASP A 91 6.54 -11.45 -6.61
C ASP A 91 5.06 -11.59 -6.27
N TRP A 92 4.64 -11.18 -5.06
CA TRP A 92 3.24 -11.24 -4.64
C TRP A 92 2.34 -10.17 -5.27
N TRP A 93 2.92 -9.09 -5.79
CA TRP A 93 2.17 -8.00 -6.41
C TRP A 93 2.95 -7.32 -7.54
N ARG A 94 3.65 -8.14 -8.34
CA ARG A 94 4.58 -7.70 -9.40
C ARG A 94 4.00 -6.62 -10.32
N TYR A 95 2.84 -6.90 -10.91
CA TYR A 95 2.21 -5.98 -11.86
C TYR A 95 1.95 -4.61 -11.23
N GLY A 96 1.41 -4.59 -10.01
CA GLY A 96 1.15 -3.35 -9.29
C GLY A 96 2.41 -2.60 -8.90
N CYS A 97 3.48 -3.30 -8.50
CA CYS A 97 4.79 -2.68 -8.28
C CYS A 97 5.28 -1.96 -9.54
N ASP A 98 5.26 -2.65 -10.68
CA ASP A 98 5.81 -2.12 -11.94
C ASP A 98 5.00 -0.90 -12.43
N GLN A 99 3.66 -1.01 -12.48
CA GLN A 99 2.79 0.09 -12.91
C GLN A 99 2.88 1.29 -11.98
N LEU A 100 2.83 1.06 -10.67
CA LEU A 100 2.90 2.14 -9.70
C LEU A 100 4.26 2.83 -9.70
N ALA A 101 5.35 2.07 -9.89
CA ALA A 101 6.69 2.63 -10.01
C ALA A 101 6.86 3.48 -11.28
N ALA A 102 6.25 3.07 -12.40
CA ALA A 102 6.25 3.86 -13.63
C ALA A 102 5.52 5.21 -13.43
N VAL A 103 4.27 5.16 -12.95
CA VAL A 103 3.45 6.35 -12.69
C VAL A 103 4.09 7.25 -11.64
N ALA A 104 4.70 6.68 -10.60
CA ALA A 104 5.34 7.47 -9.55
C ALA A 104 6.53 8.28 -10.08
N ARG A 105 7.34 7.71 -10.97
CA ARG A 105 8.47 8.43 -11.60
C ARG A 105 7.98 9.51 -12.56
N GLU A 106 6.98 9.20 -13.38
CA GLU A 106 6.39 10.16 -14.32
C GLU A 106 5.83 11.39 -13.59
N ARG A 107 5.19 11.18 -12.44
CA ARG A 107 4.45 12.22 -11.71
C ARG A 107 5.18 12.81 -10.51
N GLY A 108 6.38 12.34 -10.21
CA GLY A 108 7.14 12.78 -9.03
C GLY A 108 6.50 12.37 -7.69
N ILE A 109 5.75 11.26 -7.67
CA ILE A 109 5.13 10.72 -6.46
C ILE A 109 6.22 10.09 -5.59
N LYS A 110 6.16 10.33 -4.28
CA LYS A 110 7.02 9.67 -3.29
C LYS A 110 6.47 8.28 -2.99
N LEU A 111 7.09 7.27 -3.58
CA LEU A 111 6.69 5.87 -3.52
C LEU A 111 7.62 5.10 -2.59
N ALA A 112 7.02 4.42 -1.61
CA ALA A 112 7.66 3.43 -0.75
C ALA A 112 7.05 2.05 -1.03
N LEU A 113 7.82 1.15 -1.66
CA LEU A 113 7.51 -0.26 -1.72
C LEU A 113 8.30 -0.97 -0.63
N LEU A 114 7.61 -1.51 0.37
CA LEU A 114 8.23 -2.07 1.57
C LEU A 114 7.96 -3.58 1.65
N PRO A 115 8.97 -4.41 1.92
CA PRO A 115 8.78 -5.84 2.13
C PRO A 115 8.12 -6.13 3.49
N GLY A 116 7.84 -7.41 3.71
CA GLY A 116 7.52 -7.94 5.05
C GLY A 116 8.75 -8.14 5.94
N GLU A 117 8.50 -8.55 7.18
CA GLU A 117 9.51 -8.62 8.25
C GLU A 117 10.60 -9.67 8.04
N SER A 118 10.34 -10.69 7.21
CA SER A 118 11.27 -11.81 6.99
C SER A 118 12.22 -11.59 5.79
N HIS A 119 12.08 -10.48 5.06
CA HIS A 119 12.86 -10.18 3.86
C HIS A 119 13.31 -8.72 3.91
N ASP A 120 14.39 -8.47 4.63
CA ASP A 120 14.90 -7.11 4.83
C ASP A 120 15.40 -6.44 3.54
N GLU A 121 15.65 -7.23 2.48
CA GLU A 121 16.33 -6.76 1.27
C GLU A 121 15.73 -7.32 -0.03
N ASP A 122 14.44 -7.09 -0.29
CA ASP A 122 13.95 -7.24 -1.67
C ASP A 122 14.43 -6.05 -2.52
N GLN A 123 15.55 -6.25 -3.21
CA GLN A 123 16.19 -5.24 -4.06
C GLN A 123 15.25 -4.70 -5.15
N ARG A 124 14.26 -5.49 -5.60
CA ARG A 124 13.31 -5.06 -6.63
C ARG A 124 12.33 -4.05 -6.07
N LEU A 125 11.89 -4.21 -4.81
CA LEU A 125 11.06 -3.21 -4.12
C LEU A 125 11.82 -1.91 -3.90
N ILE A 126 13.10 -2.00 -3.52
CA ILE A 126 13.97 -0.84 -3.34
C ILE A 126 14.13 -0.09 -4.67
N GLN A 127 14.45 -0.80 -5.75
CA GLN A 127 14.61 -0.20 -7.09
C GLN A 127 13.29 0.35 -7.65
N GLY A 128 12.16 -0.30 -7.34
CA GLY A 128 10.82 0.15 -7.72
C GLY A 128 10.36 1.39 -6.96
N SER A 129 10.86 1.62 -5.75
CA SER A 129 10.57 2.81 -4.95
C SER A 129 11.20 4.07 -5.54
N THR A 130 10.62 5.24 -5.23
CA THR A 130 11.19 6.55 -5.60
C THR A 130 11.79 7.29 -4.41
N LEU A 131 11.53 6.82 -3.19
CA LEU A 131 12.18 7.33 -1.98
C LEU A 131 13.60 6.73 -1.81
N PRO A 132 14.53 7.49 -1.21
CA PRO A 132 15.86 6.98 -0.90
C PRO A 132 15.82 5.77 0.05
N ARG A 133 16.80 4.86 -0.06
CA ARG A 133 16.89 3.64 0.78
C ARG A 133 16.75 3.93 2.28
N ALA A 134 17.44 4.95 2.79
CA ALA A 134 17.37 5.31 4.20
C ALA A 134 15.94 5.70 4.65
N GLU A 135 15.15 6.30 3.77
CA GLU A 135 13.76 6.62 4.05
C GLU A 135 12.89 5.35 4.06
N LEU A 136 13.13 4.42 3.13
CA LEU A 136 12.45 3.12 3.11
C LEU A 136 12.74 2.32 4.39
N ASP A 137 13.99 2.27 4.82
CA ASP A 137 14.39 1.59 6.06
C ASP A 137 13.73 2.22 7.28
N ALA A 138 13.65 3.56 7.34
CA ALA A 138 12.98 4.26 8.42
C ALA A 138 11.46 3.97 8.46
N LEU A 139 10.80 3.96 7.29
CA LEU A 139 9.38 3.63 7.19
C LEU A 139 9.11 2.18 7.58
N LEU A 140 9.96 1.25 7.13
CA LEU A 140 9.92 -0.17 7.50
C LEU A 140 10.11 -0.38 9.00
N GLY A 141 11.00 0.40 9.63
CA GLY A 141 11.25 0.36 11.07
C GLY A 141 9.99 0.57 11.91
N TYR A 142 9.10 1.50 11.53
CA TYR A 142 7.85 1.72 12.26
C TYR A 142 6.93 0.50 12.27
N PHE A 143 6.92 -0.28 11.19
CA PHE A 143 6.14 -1.52 11.15
C PHE A 143 6.75 -2.62 12.01
N ARG A 144 8.08 -2.78 11.98
CA ARG A 144 8.80 -3.79 12.78
C ARG A 144 8.63 -3.55 14.29
N GLU A 145 8.75 -2.29 14.71
CA GLU A 145 8.56 -1.94 16.13
C GLU A 145 7.08 -1.99 16.52
N GLY A 146 6.18 -1.67 15.60
CA GLY A 146 4.73 -1.74 15.79
C GLY A 146 4.20 -0.81 16.88
N GLY A 147 2.90 -0.94 17.17
CA GLY A 147 2.24 -0.21 18.25
C GLY A 147 1.83 1.24 17.92
N PRO A 148 0.97 1.85 18.77
CA PRO A 148 0.28 3.10 18.44
C PRO A 148 1.20 4.31 18.25
N ALA A 149 2.28 4.40 19.04
CA ALA A 149 3.24 5.50 18.97
C ALA A 149 4.00 5.48 17.64
N ASN A 150 4.46 4.31 17.20
CA ASN A 150 5.16 4.15 15.93
C ASN A 150 4.24 4.37 14.73
N MET A 151 2.98 3.89 14.78
CA MET A 151 2.01 4.19 13.72
C MET A 151 1.69 5.69 13.63
N SER A 152 1.59 6.39 14.76
CA SER A 152 1.41 7.85 14.78
C SER A 152 2.62 8.58 14.19
N ALA A 153 3.83 8.16 14.54
CA ALA A 153 5.06 8.72 13.99
C ALA A 153 5.20 8.45 12.48
N LEU A 154 4.83 7.26 12.03
CA LEU A 154 4.78 6.87 10.62
C LEU A 154 3.83 7.78 9.84
N VAL A 155 2.58 7.95 10.29
CA VAL A 155 1.60 8.78 9.59
C VAL A 155 2.06 10.24 9.51
N ARG A 156 2.64 10.80 10.58
CA ARG A 156 3.24 12.16 10.52
C ARG A 156 4.42 12.23 9.55
N ARG A 157 5.24 11.19 9.49
CA ARG A 157 6.35 11.14 8.51
C ARG A 157 5.84 11.11 7.08
N LEU A 158 4.81 10.32 6.78
CA LEU A 158 4.13 10.33 5.49
C LEU A 158 3.52 11.71 5.18
N ALA A 159 2.96 12.39 6.17
CA ALA A 159 2.43 13.75 6.02
C ALA A 159 3.52 14.77 5.63
N ARG A 160 4.68 14.73 6.30
CA ARG A 160 5.84 15.57 5.91
C ARG A 160 6.34 15.25 4.52
N LEU A 161 6.38 13.97 4.13
CA LEU A 161 6.68 13.57 2.76
C LEU A 161 5.64 14.16 1.79
N ALA A 162 4.37 14.27 2.16
CA ALA A 162 3.34 14.92 1.33
C ALA A 162 3.43 16.47 1.31
N GLY A 163 4.37 17.06 2.05
CA GLY A 163 4.59 18.49 2.15
C GLY A 163 3.70 19.20 3.18
N ALA A 164 3.16 18.46 4.16
CA ALA A 164 2.45 19.04 5.29
C ALA A 164 3.40 19.38 6.46
N ASP A 165 3.15 20.49 7.14
CA ASP A 165 3.81 20.89 8.40
C ASP A 165 3.18 20.13 9.58
N ALA A 166 3.39 18.81 9.63
CA ALA A 166 2.76 17.88 10.59
C ALA A 166 3.75 17.11 11.47
#